data_AF-A0AAW2LC20-F1
#
_entry.id   AF-A0AAW2LC20-F1
#
_cell.length_a   1.000
_cell.length_b   1.000
_cell.length_c   1.000
_cell.angle_alpha   90.00
_cell.angle_beta   90.00
_cell.angle_gamma   90.00
#
_symmetry.space_group_name_H-M   'P 1'
#
loop_
_entity.id
_entity.type
_entity.pdbx_description
1 polymer ?
#
loop_
_entity_poly.entity_id
_entity_poly.type
_entity_poly.pdbx_seq_one_letter_code
_entity_poly.pdbx_strand_id
1 'polypeptide(L)'
;MLHWFCAPMGFAPHGRYGRTYSCWLVILIPYNLPPEMCMKPEYMFLMMVIPGPSNPKCRIDVYLELLIEELLQLRHTGVLTHDHAMNQAFMMRAALMWTVNDLFAYGMTFGWEYHRRNKRSFTKNRQERKIARPRLTGDEIRHRVEQYGTAVEEPLTYPLGYGNVHKWIKKNIFWDLPYWNTHLIRHNLDVMHIEKNVFDNIFNTVMDIKGNQRTI
;
A
#
# COMPACT_ATOMS: atom_id res chain seq x y z
N MET A 1 -10.27 -11.17 6.38
CA MET A 1 -9.70 -10.67 5.11
C MET A 1 -9.22 -9.26 5.36
N LEU A 2 -7.96 -8.94 5.06
CA LEU A 2 -7.33 -7.68 5.45
C LEU A 2 -7.12 -6.80 4.23
N HIS A 3 -7.32 -5.51 4.42
CA HIS A 3 -7.06 -4.46 3.45
C HIS A 3 -5.89 -3.63 3.97
N TRP A 4 -4.88 -3.42 3.12
CA TRP A 4 -3.73 -2.58 3.44
C TRP A 4 -3.88 -1.18 2.86
N PHE A 5 -3.39 -0.19 3.60
CA PHE A 5 -3.34 1.21 3.20
C PHE A 5 -1.94 1.78 3.47
N CYS A 6 -1.35 2.45 2.47
CA CYS A 6 -0.10 3.19 2.64
C CYS A 6 -0.17 4.54 1.94
N ALA A 7 0.06 5.60 2.71
CA ALA A 7 0.06 6.98 2.21
C ALA A 7 1.41 7.66 2.49
N PRO A 8 1.98 8.38 1.50
CA PRO A 8 3.08 9.30 1.72
C PRO A 8 2.60 10.49 2.55
N MET A 9 3.21 10.71 3.71
CA MET A 9 2.98 11.95 4.45
C MET A 9 3.99 13.00 4.03
N GLY A 10 3.57 14.24 3.90
CA GLY A 10 4.46 15.40 3.75
C GLY A 10 4.21 16.36 4.89
N PHE A 11 5.16 16.46 5.82
CA PHE A 11 5.08 17.32 7.00
C PHE A 11 6.17 18.39 7.02
N ALA A 12 5.87 19.54 7.61
CA ALA A 12 6.85 20.51 8.07
C ALA A 12 6.53 20.78 9.55
N PRO A 13 7.15 20.05 10.51
CA PRO A 13 6.78 20.15 11.93
C PRO A 13 7.03 21.54 12.55
N HIS A 14 7.73 22.44 11.86
CA HIS A 14 8.03 23.81 12.33
C HIS A 14 7.82 24.85 11.22
N GLY A 15 6.58 25.25 10.98
CA GLY A 15 6.23 26.47 10.22
C GLY A 15 6.81 26.57 8.80
N ARG A 16 6.58 27.71 8.14
CA ARG A 16 6.87 27.97 6.71
C ARG A 16 8.36 27.88 6.28
N TYR A 17 9.26 27.43 7.17
CA TYR A 17 10.70 27.26 6.92
C TYR A 17 11.28 25.92 7.44
N GLY A 18 10.43 24.96 7.84
CA GLY A 18 10.88 23.63 8.29
C GLY A 18 11.22 22.67 7.14
N ARG A 19 12.26 21.85 7.31
CA ARG A 19 12.60 20.74 6.38
C ARG A 19 11.37 19.86 6.13
N THR A 20 11.15 19.48 4.87
CA THR A 20 10.12 18.52 4.49
C THR A 20 10.44 17.17 5.14
N TYR A 21 9.54 16.69 5.98
CA TYR A 21 9.62 15.43 6.69
C TYR A 21 8.54 14.51 6.15
N SER A 22 8.92 13.38 5.53
CA SER A 22 7.93 12.39 5.11
C SER A 22 7.80 11.26 6.11
N CYS A 23 6.65 11.12 6.75
CA CYS A 23 6.29 9.91 7.48
C CYS A 23 5.47 9.00 6.55
N TRP A 24 5.44 7.70 6.77
CA TRP A 24 4.56 6.79 6.03
C TRP A 24 3.92 5.82 7.00
N LEU A 25 2.62 5.61 6.87
CA LEU A 25 1.87 4.70 7.73
C LEU A 25 1.47 3.47 6.93
N VAL A 26 1.46 2.32 7.58
CA VAL A 26 0.86 1.10 7.07
C VAL A 26 -0.30 0.73 8.00
N ILE A 27 -1.51 0.77 7.46
CA ILE A 27 -2.74 0.46 8.19
C ILE A 27 -3.38 -0.79 7.60
N LEU A 28 -3.80 -1.71 8.46
CA LEU A 28 -4.62 -2.86 8.09
C LEU A 28 -6.06 -2.69 8.56
N ILE A 29 -6.99 -3.00 7.67
CA ILE A 29 -8.44 -2.89 7.91
C ILE A 29 -9.07 -4.29 7.74
N PRO A 30 -9.79 -4.83 8.74
CA PRO A 30 -10.52 -6.08 8.62
C PRO A 30 -11.78 -5.88 7.76
N TYR A 31 -11.75 -6.44 6.55
CA TYR A 31 -12.86 -6.36 5.60
C TYR A 31 -14.00 -7.35 5.88
N ASN A 32 -13.94 -8.06 7.01
CA ASN A 32 -15.03 -8.92 7.46
C ASN A 32 -16.16 -8.13 8.13
N LEU A 33 -15.94 -6.84 8.42
CA LEU A 33 -16.94 -5.95 9.01
C LEU A 33 -17.75 -5.24 7.91
N PRO A 34 -19.00 -4.82 8.18
CA PRO A 34 -19.76 -3.96 7.29
C PRO A 34 -18.98 -2.69 6.92
N PRO A 35 -19.17 -2.12 5.71
CA PRO A 35 -18.43 -0.93 5.26
C PRO A 35 -18.49 0.26 6.22
N GLU A 36 -19.61 0.42 6.93
CA GLU A 36 -19.81 1.49 7.92
C GLU A 36 -18.98 1.30 9.20
N MET A 37 -18.55 0.07 9.49
CA MET A 37 -17.77 -0.28 10.66
C MET A 37 -16.28 -0.40 10.34
N CYS A 38 -15.90 -1.03 9.22
CA CYS A 38 -14.48 -1.26 8.90
C CYS A 38 -13.69 0.05 8.74
N MET A 39 -14.36 1.14 8.38
CA MET A 39 -13.74 2.45 8.20
C MET A 39 -13.68 3.29 9.49
N LYS A 40 -14.13 2.76 10.63
CA LYS A 40 -14.00 3.47 11.91
C LYS A 40 -12.61 3.24 12.52
N PRO A 41 -12.01 4.25 13.17
CA PRO A 41 -10.64 4.19 13.65
C PRO A 41 -10.39 3.06 14.65
N GLU A 42 -11.41 2.63 15.40
CA GLU A 42 -11.31 1.54 16.38
C GLU A 42 -11.08 0.16 15.75
N TYR A 43 -11.41 0.01 14.46
CA TYR A 43 -11.22 -1.22 13.70
C TYR A 43 -10.04 -1.12 12.73
N MET A 44 -9.27 -0.03 12.77
CA MET A 44 -8.05 0.13 11.98
C MET A 44 -6.82 -0.23 12.80
N PHE A 45 -6.00 -1.12 12.26
CA PHE A 45 -4.76 -1.55 12.91
C PHE A 45 -3.59 -0.82 12.27
N LEU A 46 -2.97 0.10 13.02
CA LEU A 46 -1.70 0.69 12.62
C LEU A 46 -0.59 -0.37 12.81
N MET A 47 -0.09 -0.92 11.71
CA MET A 47 0.94 -1.96 11.75
C MET A 47 2.35 -1.38 11.74
N MET A 48 2.55 -0.27 11.03
CA MET A 48 3.89 0.30 10.86
C MET A 48 3.87 1.79 10.70
N VAL A 49 4.89 2.42 11.26
CA VAL A 49 5.26 3.82 11.05
C VAL A 49 6.67 3.84 10.48
N ILE A 50 6.84 4.34 9.26
CA ILE A 50 8.15 4.54 8.63
C ILE A 50 8.48 6.03 8.76
N PRO A 51 9.38 6.39 9.69
CA PRO A 51 9.73 7.79 9.93
C PRO A 51 10.57 8.37 8.78
N GLY A 52 10.46 9.68 8.62
CA GLY A 52 11.21 10.47 7.63
C GLY A 52 12.68 10.72 8.00
N PRO A 53 13.39 11.58 7.24
CA PRO A 53 12.85 12.70 6.46
C PRO A 53 12.55 12.41 4.98
N SER A 54 13.04 11.30 4.43
CA SER A 54 12.87 10.93 3.02
C SER A 54 11.95 9.74 2.85
N ASN A 55 11.32 9.62 1.68
CA ASN A 55 10.47 8.48 1.37
C ASN A 55 11.29 7.18 1.26
N PRO A 56 10.70 6.01 1.55
CA PRO A 56 11.40 4.73 1.51
C PRO A 56 11.81 4.31 0.09
N LYS A 57 11.29 4.97 -0.95
CA LYS A 57 11.52 4.65 -2.36
C LYS A 57 11.37 3.14 -2.60
N CYS A 58 12.42 2.52 -3.11
CA CYS A 58 12.50 1.11 -3.44
C CYS A 58 12.61 0.21 -2.20
N ARG A 59 13.14 0.75 -1.09
CA ARG A 59 13.35 0.05 0.19
C ARG A 59 12.07 -0.18 0.99
N ILE A 60 10.91 0.25 0.49
CA ILE A 60 9.62 -0.02 1.15
C ILE A 60 9.41 -1.52 1.39
N ASP A 61 9.94 -2.38 0.52
CA ASP A 61 9.82 -3.83 0.65
C ASP A 61 10.54 -4.35 1.91
N VAL A 62 11.67 -3.74 2.30
CA VAL A 62 12.41 -4.09 3.53
C VAL A 62 11.57 -3.83 4.77
N TYR A 63 10.81 -2.74 4.77
CA TYR A 63 9.89 -2.44 5.87
C TYR A 63 8.72 -3.42 5.89
N LEU A 64 8.18 -3.76 4.71
CA LEU A 64 7.04 -4.66 4.59
C LEU A 64 7.36 -6.14 4.87
N GLU A 65 8.63 -6.53 4.95
CA GLU A 65 9.06 -7.90 5.22
C GLU A 65 8.43 -8.47 6.49
N LEU A 66 8.48 -7.71 7.60
CA LEU A 66 7.84 -8.07 8.87
C LEU A 66 6.33 -8.31 8.71
N LEU A 67 5.65 -7.45 7.95
CA LEU A 67 4.22 -7.61 7.69
C LEU A 67 3.93 -8.89 6.89
N ILE A 68 4.76 -9.21 5.90
CA ILE A 68 4.59 -10.40 5.06
C ILE A 68 4.79 -11.66 5.90
N GLU A 69 5.79 -11.69 6.78
CA GLU A 69 6.02 -12.78 7.72
C GLU A 69 4.80 -13.02 8.63
N GLU A 70 4.25 -11.95 9.23
CA GLU A 70 3.05 -12.05 10.06
C GLU A 70 1.83 -12.56 9.27
N LEU A 71 1.64 -12.07 8.04
CA LEU A 71 0.56 -12.53 7.16
C LEU A 71 0.72 -14.00 6.77
N LEU A 72 1.94 -14.48 6.55
CA LEU A 72 2.23 -15.89 6.29
C LEU A 72 1.92 -16.73 7.54
N GLN A 73 2.36 -16.30 8.72
CA GLN A 73 2.05 -16.99 9.98
C GLN A 73 0.53 -17.09 10.21
N LEU A 74 -0.19 -15.98 10.04
CA LEU A 74 -1.66 -15.93 10.16
C LEU A 74 -2.35 -16.83 9.13
N ARG A 75 -1.79 -16.98 7.92
CA ARG A 75 -2.37 -17.81 6.87
C ARG A 75 -2.13 -19.30 7.10
N HIS A 76 -0.90 -19.68 7.42
CA HIS A 76 -0.48 -21.09 7.49
C HIS A 76 -0.82 -21.73 8.83
N THR A 77 -0.39 -21.10 9.92
CA THR A 77 -0.59 -21.60 11.29
C THR A 77 -1.92 -21.11 11.84
N GLY A 78 -2.18 -19.81 11.67
CA GLY A 78 -3.25 -19.11 12.37
C GLY A 78 -2.86 -18.78 13.82
N VAL A 79 -3.69 -17.99 14.48
CA VAL A 79 -3.53 -17.60 15.89
C VAL A 79 -4.81 -17.96 16.63
N LEU A 80 -4.69 -18.61 17.79
CA LEU A 80 -5.85 -18.89 18.63
C LEU A 80 -6.40 -17.57 19.17
N THR A 81 -7.65 -17.25 18.84
CA THR A 81 -8.31 -16.00 19.22
C THR A 81 -9.66 -16.32 19.86
N HIS A 82 -10.08 -15.50 20.81
CA HIS A 82 -11.36 -15.64 21.48
C HIS A 82 -12.38 -14.72 20.82
N ASP A 83 -13.47 -15.29 20.33
CA ASP A 83 -14.64 -14.52 19.89
C ASP A 83 -15.50 -14.21 21.11
N HIS A 84 -15.53 -12.93 21.50
CA HIS A 84 -16.33 -12.47 22.62
C HIS A 84 -17.84 -12.63 22.37
N ALA A 85 -18.31 -12.50 21.13
CA ALA A 85 -19.73 -12.57 20.80
C ALA A 85 -20.27 -14.01 20.93
N MET A 86 -19.48 -15.00 20.51
CA MET A 86 -19.85 -16.41 20.60
C MET A 86 -19.30 -17.11 21.85
N ASN A 87 -18.48 -16.41 22.64
CA ASN A 87 -17.74 -16.93 23.80
C ASN A 87 -16.98 -18.23 23.50
N GLN A 88 -16.34 -18.30 22.33
CA GLN A 88 -15.62 -19.48 21.87
C GLN A 88 -14.25 -19.12 21.34
N ALA A 89 -13.28 -19.99 21.62
CA ALA A 89 -11.96 -19.89 21.01
C ALA A 89 -12.02 -20.48 19.59
N PHE A 90 -11.49 -19.74 18.62
CA PHE A 90 -11.36 -20.18 17.25
C PHE A 90 -9.94 -19.91 16.74
N MET A 91 -9.51 -20.71 15.76
CA MET A 91 -8.23 -20.48 15.10
C MET A 91 -8.41 -19.38 14.05
N MET A 92 -7.98 -18.16 14.37
CA MET A 92 -8.06 -17.04 13.45
C MET A 92 -7.00 -17.20 12.35
N ARG A 93 -7.46 -17.09 11.10
CA ARG A 93 -6.60 -17.01 9.92
C ARG A 93 -6.93 -15.76 9.13
N ALA A 94 -5.90 -15.14 8.55
CA ALA A 94 -6.06 -13.94 7.75
C ALA A 94 -5.36 -14.07 6.40
N ALA A 95 -5.79 -13.22 5.47
CA ALA A 95 -5.18 -13.07 4.16
C ALA A 95 -5.40 -11.64 3.67
N LEU A 96 -4.38 -11.08 3.02
CA LEU A 96 -4.40 -9.76 2.42
C LEU A 96 -5.12 -9.82 1.06
N MET A 97 -6.18 -9.04 0.88
CA MET A 97 -6.98 -9.10 -0.35
C MET A 97 -6.48 -8.16 -1.44
N TRP A 98 -6.28 -6.88 -1.10
CA TRP A 98 -5.71 -5.88 -1.98
C TRP A 98 -5.07 -4.77 -1.17
N THR A 99 -4.24 -3.97 -1.83
CA THR A 99 -3.66 -2.74 -1.28
C THR A 99 -4.39 -1.52 -1.82
N VAL A 100 -4.72 -0.55 -0.99
CA VAL A 100 -5.04 0.81 -1.46
C VAL A 100 -3.79 1.68 -1.35
N ASN A 101 -3.49 2.33 -2.47
CA ASN A 101 -2.37 3.25 -2.57
C ASN A 101 -2.85 4.51 -3.31
N ASP A 102 -2.32 5.65 -2.91
CA ASP A 102 -2.26 6.79 -3.82
C ASP A 102 -1.30 6.50 -4.99
N LEU A 103 -1.26 7.38 -5.99
CA LEU A 103 -0.41 7.18 -7.17
C LEU A 103 1.10 7.10 -6.84
N PHE A 104 1.53 7.72 -5.75
CA PHE A 104 2.95 7.81 -5.39
C PHE A 104 3.41 6.59 -4.61
N ALA A 105 2.66 6.18 -3.59
CA ALA A 105 2.79 4.91 -2.88
C ALA A 105 2.70 3.74 -3.86
N TYR A 106 1.76 3.78 -4.80
CA TYR A 106 1.61 2.72 -5.80
C TYR A 106 2.92 2.49 -6.59
N GLY A 107 3.55 3.57 -7.05
CA GLY A 107 4.81 3.47 -7.79
C GLY A 107 5.96 2.90 -6.97
N MET A 108 6.05 3.23 -5.67
CA MET A 108 7.07 2.71 -4.77
C MET A 108 6.84 1.25 -4.38
N THR A 109 5.61 0.94 -3.98
CA THR A 109 5.20 -0.39 -3.52
C THR A 109 5.26 -1.40 -4.65
N PHE A 110 4.64 -1.09 -5.78
CA PHE A 110 4.55 -2.01 -6.90
C PHE A 110 5.72 -1.89 -7.88
N GLY A 111 6.57 -0.87 -7.74
CA GLY A 111 7.64 -0.68 -8.71
C GLY A 111 7.11 -0.34 -10.09
N TRP A 112 6.05 0.44 -10.17
CA TRP A 112 5.47 0.85 -11.45
C TRP A 112 5.79 2.33 -11.71
N GLU A 113 6.58 2.63 -12.75
CA GLU A 113 6.88 4.03 -13.06
C GLU A 113 5.61 4.75 -13.55
N TYR A 114 5.05 5.58 -12.67
CA TYR A 114 3.94 6.46 -13.02
C TYR A 114 4.44 7.68 -13.82
N HIS A 115 3.78 7.98 -14.93
CA HIS A 115 4.13 9.09 -15.80
C HIS A 115 3.72 10.45 -15.19
N ARG A 116 4.39 10.92 -14.13
CA ARG A 116 4.26 12.32 -13.70
C ARG A 116 5.01 13.29 -14.63
N ARG A 117 5.88 12.76 -15.52
CA ARG A 117 6.64 13.54 -16.53
C ARG A 117 5.93 13.70 -17.87
N ASN A 118 4.80 13.04 -18.10
CA ASN A 118 4.12 13.10 -19.39
C ASN A 118 3.17 14.32 -19.48
N LYS A 119 3.77 15.51 -19.48
CA LYS A 119 3.07 16.79 -19.64
C LYS A 119 2.44 16.97 -21.04
N ARG A 120 2.83 16.14 -22.02
CA ARG A 120 2.53 16.32 -23.44
C ARG A 120 1.47 15.36 -24.00
N SER A 121 1.21 14.22 -23.35
CA SER A 121 0.23 13.25 -23.88
C SER A 121 -1.21 13.58 -23.52
N PHE A 122 -1.42 14.42 -22.50
CA PHE A 122 -2.74 14.88 -22.04
C PHE A 122 -2.96 16.37 -22.36
N THR A 123 -2.50 16.83 -23.51
CA THR A 123 -2.79 18.19 -24.02
C THR A 123 -4.13 18.21 -24.76
N LYS A 124 -4.83 19.35 -24.69
CA LYS A 124 -6.08 19.60 -25.43
C LYS A 124 -5.90 19.19 -26.91
N ASN A 125 -6.88 18.48 -27.48
CA ASN A 125 -6.92 17.97 -28.87
C ASN A 125 -6.02 16.77 -29.21
N ARG A 126 -5.45 16.05 -28.24
CA ARG A 126 -4.76 14.77 -28.48
C ARG A 126 -5.66 13.59 -28.10
N GLN A 127 -6.01 12.73 -29.06
CA GLN A 127 -6.71 11.47 -28.81
C GLN A 127 -5.70 10.33 -28.74
N GLU A 128 -5.60 9.65 -27.60
CA GLU A 128 -4.81 8.42 -27.49
C GLU A 128 -5.60 7.27 -28.14
N ARG A 129 -5.17 6.84 -29.33
CA ARG A 129 -5.83 5.76 -30.11
C ARG A 129 -5.17 4.39 -29.91
N LYS A 130 -4.27 4.27 -28.94
CA LYS A 130 -3.62 2.98 -28.66
C LYS A 130 -4.63 1.99 -28.13
N ILE A 131 -4.61 0.78 -28.68
CA ILE A 131 -5.41 -0.33 -28.19
C ILE A 131 -5.06 -0.56 -26.72
N ALA A 132 -6.09 -0.78 -25.90
CA ALA A 132 -5.90 -1.14 -24.51
C ALA A 132 -5.03 -2.40 -24.43
N ARG A 133 -3.98 -2.37 -23.59
CA ARG A 133 -3.13 -3.53 -23.43
C ARG A 133 -3.97 -4.70 -22.91
N PRO A 134 -3.77 -5.92 -23.43
CA PRO A 134 -4.51 -7.08 -22.95
C PRO A 134 -4.31 -7.26 -21.44
N ARG A 135 -5.38 -7.68 -20.76
CA ARG A 135 -5.32 -8.01 -19.34
C ARG A 135 -4.44 -9.25 -19.18
N LEU A 136 -3.42 -9.13 -18.35
CA LEU A 136 -2.56 -10.25 -17.99
C LEU A 136 -3.17 -10.98 -16.79
N THR A 137 -3.08 -12.30 -16.80
CA THR A 137 -3.40 -13.16 -15.65
C THR A 137 -2.38 -12.94 -14.52
N GLY A 138 -2.74 -13.36 -13.31
CA GLY A 138 -1.84 -13.24 -12.17
C GLY A 138 -0.54 -14.04 -12.35
N ASP A 139 -0.61 -15.22 -12.96
CA ASP A 139 0.55 -16.07 -13.22
C ASP A 139 1.48 -15.50 -14.30
N GLU A 140 0.91 -14.92 -15.37
CA GLU A 140 1.72 -14.22 -16.38
C GLU A 140 2.44 -13.01 -15.79
N ILE A 141 1.77 -12.27 -14.89
CA ILE A 141 2.41 -11.14 -14.21
C ILE A 141 3.50 -11.67 -13.29
N ARG A 142 3.23 -12.71 -12.49
CA ARG A 142 4.19 -13.35 -11.60
C ARG A 142 5.46 -13.76 -12.34
N HIS A 143 5.31 -14.50 -13.44
CA HIS A 143 6.44 -14.96 -14.25
C HIS A 143 7.27 -13.78 -14.80
N ARG A 144 6.63 -12.67 -15.18
CA ARG A 144 7.33 -11.46 -15.62
C ARG A 144 8.08 -10.78 -14.49
N VAL A 145 7.47 -10.65 -13.31
CA VAL A 145 8.08 -9.93 -12.18
C VAL A 145 9.12 -10.76 -11.44
N GLU A 146 9.04 -12.09 -11.46
CA GLU A 146 10.04 -12.99 -10.87
C GLU A 146 11.43 -12.84 -11.51
N GLN A 147 11.47 -12.36 -12.76
CA GLN A 147 12.73 -12.04 -13.45
C GLN A 147 13.40 -10.77 -12.91
N TYR A 148 12.69 -9.98 -12.10
CA TYR A 148 13.19 -8.73 -11.54
C TYR A 148 13.65 -8.95 -10.10
N GLY A 149 14.79 -8.34 -9.73
CA GLY A 149 15.22 -8.33 -8.34
C GLY A 149 14.24 -7.55 -7.44
N THR A 150 14.26 -7.88 -6.15
CA THR A 150 13.71 -7.01 -5.10
C THR A 150 14.57 -5.75 -5.06
N ALA A 151 13.96 -4.57 -5.11
CA ALA A 151 14.72 -3.32 -5.30
C ALA A 151 15.44 -2.88 -4.02
N VAL A 152 16.59 -3.48 -3.78
CA VAL A 152 17.44 -3.19 -2.61
C VAL A 152 18.61 -2.26 -2.99
N GLU A 153 19.03 -2.23 -4.25
CA GLU A 153 20.27 -1.57 -4.66
C GLU A 153 20.02 -0.44 -5.68
N GLU A 154 20.41 0.79 -5.31
CA GLU A 154 20.63 1.87 -6.27
C GLU A 154 22.01 1.62 -6.93
N PRO A 155 22.16 1.77 -8.26
CA PRO A 155 21.19 2.33 -9.20
C PRO A 155 20.12 1.33 -9.65
N LEU A 156 18.91 1.86 -9.92
CA LEU A 156 17.81 1.09 -10.50
C LEU A 156 18.24 0.41 -11.79
N THR A 157 18.31 -0.91 -11.78
CA THR A 157 18.54 -1.70 -13.00
C THR A 157 17.20 -1.89 -13.70
N TYR A 158 17.04 -1.28 -14.87
CA TYR A 158 15.81 -1.39 -15.65
C TYR A 158 15.73 -2.75 -16.35
N PRO A 159 14.64 -3.52 -16.16
CA PRO A 159 14.52 -4.79 -16.83
C PRO A 159 14.35 -4.65 -18.35
N LEU A 160 14.69 -5.73 -19.08
CA LEU A 160 14.54 -5.77 -20.53
C LEU A 160 13.09 -5.48 -20.94
N GLY A 161 12.89 -4.49 -21.82
CA GLY A 161 11.55 -4.08 -22.27
C GLY A 161 10.92 -2.95 -21.44
N TYR A 162 11.62 -2.43 -20.43
CA TYR A 162 11.23 -1.21 -19.72
C TYR A 162 11.02 -0.01 -20.68
N GLY A 163 10.00 0.81 -20.42
CA GLY A 163 9.65 2.00 -21.19
C GLY A 163 8.87 1.72 -22.48
N ASN A 164 9.09 0.55 -23.10
CA ASN A 164 8.43 0.14 -24.34
C ASN A 164 7.29 -0.86 -24.06
N VAL A 165 7.63 -2.00 -23.47
CA VAL A 165 6.73 -3.14 -23.25
C VAL A 165 6.11 -3.12 -21.86
N HIS A 166 6.79 -2.59 -20.85
CA HIS A 166 6.25 -2.41 -19.49
C HIS A 166 6.93 -1.25 -18.75
N LYS A 167 6.49 -0.98 -17.52
CA LYS A 167 7.10 0.02 -16.61
C LYS A 167 7.44 -0.50 -15.22
N TRP A 168 7.39 -1.82 -15.05
CA TRP A 168 7.91 -2.48 -13.86
C TRP A 168 9.40 -2.23 -13.70
N ILE A 169 9.83 -1.82 -12.52
CA ILE A 169 11.23 -1.62 -12.12
C ILE A 169 11.70 -2.64 -11.08
N LYS A 170 10.77 -3.39 -10.45
CA LYS A 170 11.10 -4.38 -9.42
C LYS A 170 10.02 -5.44 -9.24
N LYS A 171 10.40 -6.55 -8.60
CA LYS A 171 9.46 -7.47 -7.95
C LYS A 171 9.07 -6.87 -6.59
N ASN A 172 7.78 -6.70 -6.33
CA ASN A 172 7.31 -6.30 -5.01
C ASN A 172 7.19 -7.50 -4.06
N ILE A 173 7.28 -7.24 -2.76
CA ILE A 173 7.29 -8.29 -1.73
C ILE A 173 5.97 -9.05 -1.58
N PHE A 174 4.84 -8.48 -2.00
CA PHE A 174 3.55 -9.17 -1.91
C PHE A 174 3.48 -10.43 -2.77
N TRP A 175 4.34 -10.56 -3.78
CA TRP A 175 4.48 -11.79 -4.57
C TRP A 175 5.03 -12.98 -3.79
N ASP A 176 5.55 -12.77 -2.59
CA ASP A 176 5.98 -13.85 -1.69
C ASP A 176 4.79 -14.47 -0.95
N LEU A 177 3.60 -13.83 -0.98
CA LEU A 177 2.36 -14.45 -0.51
C LEU A 177 1.86 -15.48 -1.55
N PRO A 178 1.66 -16.76 -1.17
CA PRO A 178 1.41 -17.85 -2.11
C PRO A 178 0.09 -17.75 -2.87
N TYR A 179 -0.84 -16.94 -2.37
CA TYR A 179 -2.16 -16.71 -2.96
C TYR A 179 -2.21 -15.41 -3.77
N TRP A 180 -1.14 -14.62 -3.83
CA TRP A 180 -1.16 -13.27 -4.42
C TRP A 180 -1.48 -13.26 -5.92
N ASN A 181 -0.99 -14.26 -6.66
CA ASN A 181 -1.27 -14.48 -8.08
C ASN A 181 -2.77 -14.75 -8.34
N THR A 182 -3.49 -15.35 -7.39
CA THR A 182 -4.93 -15.66 -7.55
C THR A 182 -5.84 -14.43 -7.43
N HIS A 183 -5.35 -13.30 -6.89
CA HIS A 183 -6.16 -12.09 -6.79
C HIS A 183 -6.45 -11.49 -8.18
N LEU A 184 -7.73 -11.25 -8.44
CA LEU A 184 -8.18 -10.50 -9.63
C LEU A 184 -7.80 -9.03 -9.55
N ILE A 185 -7.84 -8.45 -8.34
CA ILE A 185 -7.50 -7.05 -8.05
C ILE A 185 -6.45 -7.06 -6.94
N ARG A 186 -5.22 -6.62 -7.25
CA ARG A 186 -4.10 -6.55 -6.29
C ARG A 186 -3.95 -5.17 -5.67
N HIS A 187 -4.30 -4.13 -6.43
CA HIS A 187 -4.22 -2.76 -6.00
C HIS A 187 -5.48 -2.00 -6.40
N ASN A 188 -5.87 -1.05 -5.56
CA ASN A 188 -6.87 -0.06 -5.86
C ASN A 188 -6.24 1.33 -5.69
N LEU A 189 -6.56 2.24 -6.63
CA LEU A 189 -6.10 3.63 -6.58
C LEU A 189 -7.17 4.44 -5.86
N ASP A 190 -6.86 4.93 -4.66
CA ASP A 190 -7.77 5.84 -3.98
C ASP A 190 -7.53 7.26 -4.48
N VAL A 191 -8.57 7.85 -5.07
CA VAL A 191 -8.61 9.27 -5.40
C VAL A 191 -9.26 9.97 -4.21
N MET A 192 -8.49 10.00 -3.13
CA MET A 192 -8.47 10.98 -2.05
C MET A 192 -9.85 11.50 -1.58
N HIS A 193 -10.52 10.78 -0.68
CA HIS A 193 -11.50 11.35 0.27
C HIS A 193 -11.50 10.63 1.64
N ILE A 194 -11.23 9.31 1.64
CA ILE A 194 -11.15 8.50 2.86
C ILE A 194 -9.84 8.75 3.61
N GLU A 195 -8.74 8.88 2.85
CA GLU A 195 -7.38 9.03 3.38
C GLU A 195 -7.27 10.20 4.36
N LYS A 196 -7.81 11.38 4.03
CA LYS A 196 -7.63 12.59 4.82
C LYS A 196 -8.35 12.55 6.17
N ASN A 197 -9.58 12.04 6.20
CA ASN A 197 -10.41 12.06 7.41
C ASN A 197 -9.99 11.02 8.44
N VAL A 198 -9.65 9.81 7.99
CA VAL A 198 -9.13 8.75 8.86
C VAL A 198 -7.75 9.12 9.39
N PHE A 199 -6.92 9.67 8.51
CA PHE A 199 -5.56 10.09 8.83
C PHE A 199 -5.50 11.16 9.91
N ASP A 200 -6.25 12.26 9.74
CA ASP A 200 -6.21 13.37 10.68
C ASP A 200 -6.58 12.89 12.09
N ASN A 201 -7.55 11.97 12.21
CA ASN A 201 -7.97 11.39 13.48
C ASN A 201 -6.86 10.53 14.12
N ILE A 202 -6.29 9.56 13.39
CA ILE A 202 -5.25 8.67 13.93
C ILE A 202 -3.98 9.47 14.29
N PHE A 203 -3.58 10.42 13.45
CA PHE A 203 -2.39 11.23 13.67
C PHE A 203 -2.52 12.15 14.88
N ASN A 204 -3.66 12.83 15.04
CA ASN A 204 -3.91 13.67 16.22
C ASN A 204 -3.86 12.85 17.52
N THR A 205 -4.32 11.60 17.49
CA THR A 205 -4.23 10.68 18.63
C THR A 205 -2.80 10.24 18.91
N VAL A 206 -2.03 9.85 17.88
CA VAL A 206 -0.65 9.35 18.06
C VAL A 206 0.33 10.45 18.46
N MET A 207 0.14 11.67 17.95
CA MET A 207 1.06 12.79 18.15
C MET A 207 0.68 13.71 19.32
N ASP A 208 -0.39 13.39 20.05
CA ASP A 208 -0.94 14.18 21.16
C ASP A 208 -1.04 15.70 20.85
N ILE A 209 -1.51 16.03 19.64
CA ILE A 209 -1.60 17.42 19.19
C ILE A 209 -2.87 18.04 19.81
N LYS A 210 -2.69 18.85 20.86
CA LYS A 210 -3.77 19.62 21.49
C LYS A 210 -4.35 20.65 20.52
N GLY A 211 -5.65 20.55 20.23
CA GLY A 211 -6.42 21.54 19.48
C GLY A 211 -7.36 21.01 18.39
N ASN A 212 -7.21 19.74 17.99
CA ASN A 212 -8.05 19.10 16.96
C ASN A 212 -8.82 17.86 17.45
N GLN A 213 -8.87 17.62 18.76
CA GLN A 213 -9.82 16.68 19.35
C GLN A 213 -11.22 17.26 19.16
N ARG A 214 -11.91 16.90 18.07
CA ARG A 214 -13.36 17.02 18.03
C ARG A 214 -13.89 16.02 19.05
N THR A 215 -14.20 16.53 20.22
CA THR A 215 -14.99 15.84 21.24
C THR A 215 -16.19 15.21 20.54
N ILE A 216 -16.35 13.89 20.70
CA ILE A 216 -17.58 13.17 20.37
C ILE A 216 -18.67 13.65 21.31
#